data_AF-A0AAV2JSR1-F1
#
_entry.id   AF-A0AAV2JSR1-F1
#
_cell.length_a   1.000
_cell.length_b   1.000
_cell.length_c   1.000
_cell.angle_alpha   90.00
_cell.angle_beta   90.00
_cell.angle_gamma   90.00
#
_symmetry.space_group_name_H-M   'P 1'
#
loop_
_entity.id
_entity.type
_entity.pdbx_description
1 polymer ?
#
loop_
_entity_poly.entity_id
_entity_poly.type
_entity_poly.pdbx_seq_one_letter_code
_entity_poly.pdbx_strand_id
1 'polypeptide(L)'
;MAFFGVIKDQVDDLKAKLAAQEVELKQKNDAADTLIQEVGVETEKVSKEKAVADAEEQKVAAIAVVVSGKQRDCEEDLTKAEPALLAAQEALNTLNKSNLTELKSFGSPVSAVTNVTAAVMVLTAPNGKVPKDRSWKASKVMMAKVDAFLDSLINFNKENIHEACLKAIQPYLQVRAAHPLSSHVSAVFTIVRTTY
;
A
#
# COMPACT_ATOMS: atom_id res chain seq x y z
N MET A 1 -71.79 68.22 36.93
CA MET A 1 -71.99 66.77 36.74
C MET A 1 -71.20 66.22 35.54
N ALA A 2 -71.15 66.88 34.37
CA ALA A 2 -70.45 66.36 33.18
C ALA A 2 -68.92 66.19 33.31
N PHE A 3 -68.22 67.10 34.00
CA PHE A 3 -66.75 67.07 34.11
C PHE A 3 -66.21 65.89 34.94
N PHE A 4 -66.94 65.45 35.97
CA PHE A 4 -66.54 64.33 36.82
C PHE A 4 -66.70 62.97 36.12
N GLY A 5 -67.67 62.85 35.21
CA GLY A 5 -67.85 61.65 34.37
C GLY A 5 -66.70 61.46 33.38
N VAL A 6 -66.26 62.54 32.73
CA VAL A 6 -65.13 62.51 31.78
C VAL A 6 -63.83 62.05 32.45
N ILE A 7 -63.55 62.51 33.68
CA ILE A 7 -62.35 62.10 34.42
C ILE A 7 -62.42 60.61 34.79
N LYS A 8 -63.59 60.12 35.20
CA LYS A 8 -63.78 58.70 35.53
C LYS A 8 -63.55 57.82 34.30
N ASP A 9 -64.13 58.19 33.16
CA ASP A 9 -63.96 57.43 31.90
C ASP A 9 -62.49 57.42 31.45
N GLN A 10 -61.75 58.52 31.62
CA GLN A 10 -60.31 58.57 31.33
C GLN A 10 -59.47 57.68 32.26
N VAL A 11 -59.81 57.63 33.56
CA VAL A 11 -59.12 56.76 34.52
C VAL A 11 -59.42 55.29 34.23
N ASP A 12 -60.66 54.96 33.84
CA ASP A 12 -61.04 53.60 33.50
C ASP A 12 -60.40 53.16 32.16
N ASP A 13 -60.28 54.06 31.17
CA ASP A 13 -59.58 53.80 29.90
C ASP A 13 -58.06 53.62 30.09
N LEU A 14 -57.45 54.40 31.00
CA LEU A 14 -56.04 54.25 31.36
C LEU A 14 -55.78 52.92 32.09
N LYS A 15 -56.67 52.49 32.98
CA LYS A 15 -56.58 51.18 33.65
C LYS A 15 -56.74 50.04 32.65
N ALA A 16 -57.65 50.16 31.70
CA ALA A 16 -57.84 49.17 30.64
C ALA A 16 -56.61 49.06 29.74
N LYS A 17 -56.00 50.19 29.36
CA LYS A 17 -54.75 50.22 28.59
C LYS A 17 -53.57 49.62 29.35
N LEU A 18 -53.44 49.93 30.65
CA LEU A 18 -52.36 49.38 31.47
C LEU A 18 -52.49 47.86 31.59
N ALA A 19 -53.70 47.35 31.86
CA ALA A 19 -53.96 45.91 31.92
C ALA A 19 -53.68 45.21 30.58
N ALA A 20 -54.05 45.82 29.45
CA ALA A 20 -53.74 45.30 28.12
C ALA A 20 -52.23 45.27 27.85
N GLN A 21 -51.49 46.32 28.24
CA GLN A 21 -50.05 46.39 28.10
C GLN A 21 -49.32 45.37 28.99
N GLU A 22 -49.77 45.15 30.23
CA GLU A 22 -49.18 44.13 31.11
C GLU A 22 -49.33 42.72 30.52
N VAL A 23 -50.47 42.41 29.92
CA VAL A 23 -50.69 41.14 29.22
C VAL A 23 -49.80 41.01 27.99
N GLU A 24 -49.69 42.06 27.17
CA GLU A 24 -48.83 42.06 25.98
C GLU A 24 -47.35 41.90 26.35
N LEU A 25 -46.91 42.58 27.42
CA LEU A 25 -45.52 42.55 27.90
C LEU A 25 -45.18 41.17 28.46
N LYS A 26 -46.12 40.54 29.19
CA LYS A 26 -45.96 39.16 29.65
C LYS A 26 -45.86 38.16 28.50
N GLN A 27 -46.73 38.29 27.49
CA GLN A 27 -46.68 37.45 26.29
C GLN A 27 -45.36 37.60 25.52
N LYS A 28 -44.84 38.83 25.39
CA LYS A 28 -43.55 39.07 24.73
C LYS A 28 -42.37 38.55 25.53
N ASN A 29 -42.39 38.64 26.87
CA ASN A 29 -41.37 38.02 27.71
C ASN A 29 -41.39 36.50 27.62
N ASP A 30 -42.58 35.87 27.71
CA ASP A 30 -42.73 34.42 27.60
C ASP A 30 -42.25 33.90 26.21
N ALA A 31 -42.54 34.64 25.15
CA ALA A 31 -42.07 34.34 23.79
C ALA A 31 -40.54 34.52 23.67
N ALA A 32 -39.97 35.54 24.30
CA ALA A 32 -38.52 35.77 24.32
C ALA A 32 -37.78 34.66 25.09
N ASP A 33 -38.30 34.25 26.25
CA ASP A 33 -37.73 33.17 27.06
C ASP A 33 -37.78 31.82 26.31
N THR A 34 -38.86 31.57 25.57
CA THR A 34 -38.99 30.38 24.71
C THR A 34 -37.93 30.38 23.61
N LEU A 35 -37.75 31.51 22.91
CA LEU A 35 -36.72 31.65 21.88
C LEU A 35 -35.30 31.48 22.44
N ILE A 36 -35.03 31.99 23.65
CA ILE A 36 -33.73 31.82 24.30
C ILE A 36 -33.46 30.34 24.61
N GLN A 37 -34.48 29.59 25.07
CA GLN A 37 -34.34 28.15 25.29
C GLN A 37 -34.09 27.38 23.98
N GLU A 38 -34.86 27.64 22.93
CA GLU A 38 -34.68 26.97 21.64
C GLU A 38 -33.29 27.24 21.05
N VAL A 39 -32.84 28.49 21.07
CA VAL A 39 -31.50 28.87 20.60
C VAL A 39 -30.40 28.20 21.44
N GLY A 40 -30.60 28.06 22.76
CA GLY A 40 -29.67 27.36 23.63
C GLY A 40 -29.51 25.88 23.27
N VAL A 41 -30.62 25.18 23.05
CA VAL A 41 -30.62 23.76 22.67
C VAL A 41 -30.02 23.56 21.28
N GLU A 42 -30.38 24.41 20.31
CA GLU A 42 -29.84 24.34 18.95
C GLU A 42 -28.33 24.62 18.93
N THR A 43 -27.86 25.60 19.72
CA THR A 43 -26.42 25.93 19.83
C THR A 43 -25.64 24.76 20.43
N GLU A 44 -26.16 24.10 21.46
CA GLU A 44 -25.53 22.91 22.04
C GLU A 44 -25.46 21.75 21.05
N LYS A 45 -26.52 21.54 20.27
CA LYS A 45 -26.59 20.47 19.27
C LYS A 45 -25.58 20.72 18.15
N VAL A 46 -25.56 21.93 17.60
CA VAL A 46 -24.60 22.33 16.56
C VAL A 46 -23.15 22.23 17.06
N SER A 47 -22.88 22.61 18.31
CA SER A 47 -21.54 22.46 18.89
C SER A 47 -21.09 21.00 19.01
N LYS A 48 -22.02 20.09 19.38
CA LYS A 48 -21.72 18.66 19.49
C LYS A 48 -21.49 18.04 18.11
N GLU A 49 -22.35 18.35 17.13
CA GLU A 49 -22.19 17.87 15.75
C GLU A 49 -20.90 18.38 15.11
N LYS A 50 -20.54 19.64 15.33
CA LYS A 50 -19.28 20.21 14.84
C LYS A 50 -18.06 19.52 15.46
N ALA A 51 -18.06 19.26 16.76
CA ALA A 51 -16.97 18.56 17.43
C ALA A 51 -16.80 17.11 16.91
N VAL A 52 -17.91 16.43 16.59
CA VAL A 52 -17.87 15.08 15.99
C VAL A 52 -17.32 15.13 14.57
N ALA A 53 -17.74 16.11 13.76
CA ALA A 53 -17.25 16.30 12.39
C ALA A 53 -15.74 16.60 12.37
N ASP A 54 -15.27 17.53 13.21
CA ASP A 54 -13.85 17.90 13.31
C ASP A 54 -13.00 16.69 13.74
N ALA A 55 -13.50 15.86 14.67
CA ALA A 55 -12.80 14.66 15.12
C ALA A 55 -12.73 13.56 14.03
N GLU A 56 -13.78 13.43 13.23
CA GLU A 56 -13.79 12.46 12.12
C GLU A 56 -12.89 12.93 10.97
N GLU A 57 -12.89 14.22 10.66
CA GLU A 57 -12.04 14.82 9.63
C GLU A 57 -10.54 14.64 9.95
N GLN A 58 -10.15 14.78 11.23
CA GLN A 58 -8.79 14.50 11.68
C GLN A 58 -8.39 13.02 11.51
N LYS A 59 -9.30 12.08 11.79
CA LYS A 59 -9.03 10.65 11.59
C LYS A 59 -8.88 10.30 10.12
N VAL A 60 -9.75 10.83 9.27
CA VAL A 60 -9.68 10.60 7.82
C VAL A 60 -8.38 11.18 7.25
N ALA A 61 -7.97 12.38 7.67
CA ALA A 61 -6.70 12.98 7.28
C ALA A 61 -5.49 12.12 7.69
N ALA A 62 -5.50 11.58 8.91
CA ALA A 62 -4.45 10.68 9.38
C ALA A 62 -4.39 9.38 8.57
N ILE A 63 -5.54 8.80 8.23
CA ILE A 63 -5.62 7.58 7.41
C ILE A 63 -5.12 7.85 5.99
N ALA A 64 -5.48 8.98 5.38
CA ALA A 64 -5.05 9.36 4.03
C ALA A 64 -3.52 9.46 3.92
N VAL A 65 -2.87 10.03 4.95
CA VAL A 65 -1.39 10.11 5.01
C VAL A 65 -0.76 8.71 5.09
N VAL A 66 -1.30 7.83 5.92
CA VAL A 66 -0.76 6.46 6.07
C VAL A 66 -0.96 5.62 4.80
N VAL A 67 -2.11 5.73 4.14
CA VAL A 67 -2.40 4.99 2.90
C VAL A 67 -1.54 5.51 1.74
N SER A 68 -1.41 6.83 1.59
CA SER A 68 -0.57 7.43 0.55
C SER A 68 0.91 7.07 0.75
N GLY A 69 1.40 7.07 1.99
CA GLY A 69 2.76 6.62 2.31
C GLY A 69 2.98 5.15 1.90
N LYS A 70 2.07 4.25 2.30
CA LYS A 70 2.15 2.83 1.94
C LYS A 70 2.02 2.56 0.44
N GLN A 71 1.19 3.33 -0.28
CA GLN A 71 1.11 3.25 -1.74
C GLN A 71 2.44 3.65 -2.38
N ARG A 72 3.03 4.77 -1.95
CA ARG A 72 4.29 5.26 -2.49
C ARG A 72 5.46 4.30 -2.27
N ASP A 73 5.51 3.68 -1.09
CA ASP A 73 6.56 2.71 -0.76
C ASP A 73 6.41 1.42 -1.60
N CYS A 74 5.18 0.93 -1.80
CA CYS A 74 4.92 -0.20 -2.71
C CYS A 74 5.22 0.13 -4.18
N GLU A 75 4.89 1.34 -4.64
CA GLU A 75 5.13 1.78 -6.03
C GLU A 75 6.64 1.93 -6.31
N GLU A 76 7.42 2.43 -5.34
CA GLU A 76 8.88 2.52 -5.45
C GLU A 76 9.54 1.14 -5.51
N ASP A 77 9.05 0.17 -4.75
CA ASP A 77 9.57 -1.19 -4.80
C ASP A 77 9.16 -1.90 -6.10
N LEU A 78 7.94 -1.65 -6.59
CA LEU A 78 7.45 -2.16 -7.87
C LEU A 78 8.27 -1.61 -9.05
N THR A 79 8.49 -0.29 -9.10
CA THR A 79 9.24 0.38 -10.18
C THR A 79 10.73 0.02 -10.20
N LYS A 80 11.32 -0.38 -9.07
CA LYS A 80 12.69 -0.94 -9.03
C LYS A 80 12.73 -2.40 -9.51
N ALA A 81 11.67 -3.17 -9.26
CA ALA A 81 11.58 -4.58 -9.64
C ALA A 81 11.23 -4.78 -11.13
N GLU A 82 10.39 -3.93 -11.72
CA GLU A 82 9.96 -4.00 -13.12
C GLU A 82 11.09 -4.02 -14.17
N PRO A 83 12.03 -3.05 -14.20
CA PRO A 83 13.08 -3.02 -15.21
C PRO A 83 14.01 -4.23 -15.08
N ALA A 84 14.21 -4.68 -13.85
CA ALA A 84 15.02 -5.83 -13.56
C ALA A 84 14.30 -7.13 -14.01
N LEU A 85 12.97 -7.21 -13.88
CA LEU A 85 12.13 -8.33 -14.32
C LEU A 85 12.06 -8.41 -15.84
N LEU A 86 11.93 -7.27 -16.51
CA LEU A 86 11.97 -7.20 -17.98
C LEU A 86 13.35 -7.65 -18.50
N ALA A 87 14.43 -7.15 -17.90
CA ALA A 87 15.79 -7.53 -18.28
C ALA A 87 16.04 -9.03 -18.07
N ALA A 88 15.50 -9.61 -17.00
CA ALA A 88 15.55 -11.05 -16.74
C ALA A 88 14.76 -11.86 -17.78
N GLN A 89 13.59 -11.37 -18.19
CA GLN A 89 12.76 -12.00 -19.21
C GLN A 89 13.39 -11.92 -20.61
N GLU A 90 13.97 -10.77 -20.97
CA GLU A 90 14.71 -10.59 -22.23
C GLU A 90 15.96 -11.46 -22.26
N ALA A 91 16.73 -11.47 -21.17
CA ALA A 91 17.86 -12.38 -20.98
C ALA A 91 17.48 -13.84 -21.24
N LEU A 92 16.36 -14.28 -20.65
CA LEU A 92 15.85 -15.63 -20.85
C LEU A 92 15.42 -15.89 -22.31
N ASN A 93 14.83 -14.91 -22.98
CA ASN A 93 14.45 -15.01 -24.39
C ASN A 93 15.66 -15.09 -25.34
N THR A 94 16.82 -14.53 -24.96
CA THR A 94 18.07 -14.69 -25.73
C THR A 94 18.74 -16.04 -25.51
N LEU A 95 18.40 -16.75 -24.44
CA LEU A 95 19.01 -18.03 -24.09
C LEU A 95 18.50 -19.15 -25.02
N ASN A 96 19.42 -19.77 -25.75
CA ASN A 96 19.09 -20.89 -26.64
C ASN A 96 19.93 -22.15 -26.33
N LYS A 97 19.59 -23.24 -27.00
CA LYS A 97 20.26 -24.55 -26.86
C LYS A 97 21.76 -24.49 -27.14
N SER A 98 22.19 -23.62 -28.06
CA SER A 98 23.61 -23.44 -28.40
C SER A 98 24.37 -22.82 -27.22
N ASN A 99 23.82 -21.76 -26.61
CA ASN A 99 24.45 -21.11 -25.44
C ASN A 99 24.56 -22.05 -24.24
N LEU A 100 23.55 -22.88 -23.98
CA LEU A 100 23.60 -23.88 -22.91
C LEU A 100 24.61 -25.00 -23.22
N THR A 101 24.80 -25.32 -24.50
CA THR A 101 25.81 -26.29 -24.96
C THR A 101 27.24 -25.74 -24.83
N GLU A 102 27.42 -24.44 -25.04
CA GLU A 102 28.68 -23.75 -24.75
C GLU A 102 28.94 -23.70 -23.24
N LEU A 103 27.92 -23.34 -22.45
CA LEU A 103 28.02 -23.26 -20.99
C LEU A 103 28.46 -24.60 -20.37
N LYS A 104 27.91 -25.74 -20.80
CA LYS A 104 28.33 -27.07 -20.31
C LYS A 104 29.74 -27.47 -20.76
N SER A 105 30.25 -26.89 -21.86
CA SER A 105 31.58 -27.20 -22.38
C SER A 105 32.71 -26.60 -21.52
N PHE A 106 32.38 -25.68 -20.62
CA PHE A 106 33.34 -25.15 -19.66
C PHE A 106 33.90 -26.28 -18.76
N GLY A 107 35.22 -26.46 -18.84
CA GLY A 107 35.96 -27.38 -17.99
C GLY A 107 35.87 -26.95 -16.52
N SER A 108 36.36 -25.74 -16.23
CA SER A 108 36.33 -25.12 -14.91
C SER A 108 35.87 -23.65 -15.04
N PRO A 109 34.57 -23.37 -14.91
CA PRO A 109 34.06 -22.02 -15.00
C PRO A 109 34.47 -21.18 -13.79
N VAL A 110 34.47 -19.86 -13.96
CA VAL A 110 34.71 -18.91 -12.86
C VAL A 110 33.68 -19.07 -11.74
N SER A 111 34.04 -18.68 -10.52
CA SER A 111 33.18 -18.80 -9.34
C SER A 111 31.81 -18.16 -9.54
N ALA A 112 31.74 -17.03 -10.24
CA ALA A 112 30.49 -16.37 -10.56
C ALA A 112 29.53 -17.25 -11.38
N VAL A 113 30.02 -17.91 -12.43
CA VAL A 113 29.20 -18.82 -13.27
C VAL A 113 28.76 -20.04 -12.48
N THR A 114 29.65 -20.57 -11.63
CA THR A 114 29.32 -21.71 -10.75
C THR A 114 28.25 -21.34 -9.73
N ASN A 115 28.36 -20.17 -9.10
CA ASN A 115 27.41 -19.65 -8.14
C ASN A 115 26.04 -19.39 -8.78
N VAL A 116 26.02 -18.81 -9.97
CA VAL A 116 24.78 -18.53 -10.71
C VAL A 116 24.10 -19.82 -11.13
N THR A 117 24.87 -20.81 -11.62
CA THR A 117 24.27 -22.09 -12.02
C THR A 117 23.77 -22.85 -10.80
N ALA A 118 24.49 -22.84 -9.68
CA ALA A 118 24.06 -23.39 -8.40
C ALA A 118 22.78 -22.72 -7.88
N ALA A 119 22.70 -21.40 -7.96
CA ALA A 119 21.51 -20.61 -7.63
C ALA A 119 20.29 -21.04 -8.45
N VAL A 120 20.46 -21.21 -9.76
CA VAL A 120 19.42 -21.73 -10.64
C VAL A 120 19.00 -23.16 -10.24
N MET A 121 19.92 -24.04 -9.85
CA MET A 121 19.56 -25.38 -9.35
C MET A 121 18.72 -25.37 -8.08
N VAL A 122 18.95 -24.39 -7.21
CA VAL A 122 18.18 -24.22 -5.98
C VAL A 122 16.76 -23.75 -6.31
N LEU A 123 16.63 -22.80 -7.24
CA LEU A 123 15.34 -22.24 -7.64
C LEU A 123 14.49 -23.25 -8.42
N THR A 124 15.06 -23.98 -9.37
CA THR A 124 14.34 -24.98 -10.19
C THR A 124 14.20 -26.34 -9.50
N ALA A 125 14.49 -26.44 -8.21
CA ALA A 125 14.42 -27.68 -7.45
C ALA A 125 12.96 -28.18 -7.34
N PRO A 126 12.65 -29.40 -7.81
CA PRO A 126 11.28 -29.91 -7.77
C PRO A 126 10.79 -30.08 -6.32
N ASN A 127 9.60 -29.55 -6.03
CA ASN A 127 8.95 -29.57 -4.72
C ASN A 127 9.82 -29.01 -3.58
N GLY A 128 10.68 -28.03 -3.88
CA GLY A 128 11.53 -27.38 -2.87
C GLY A 128 12.65 -28.26 -2.31
N LYS A 129 12.92 -29.41 -2.94
CA LYS A 129 14.00 -30.33 -2.55
C LYS A 129 15.33 -29.81 -3.04
N VAL A 130 15.87 -28.81 -2.33
CA VAL A 130 17.14 -28.18 -2.65
C VAL A 130 18.25 -29.23 -2.74
N PRO A 131 18.98 -29.33 -3.87
CA PRO A 131 20.11 -30.26 -4.00
C PRO A 131 21.18 -30.00 -2.93
N LYS A 132 21.65 -31.08 -2.29
CA LYS A 132 22.80 -31.02 -1.36
C LYS A 132 24.11 -30.81 -2.11
N ASP A 133 24.26 -31.45 -3.27
CA ASP A 133 25.37 -31.22 -4.19
C ASP A 133 24.99 -30.10 -5.17
N ARG A 134 25.72 -28.98 -5.09
CA ARG A 134 25.57 -27.80 -5.94
C ARG A 134 26.87 -27.47 -6.66
N SER A 135 27.74 -28.48 -6.80
CA SER A 135 28.99 -28.35 -7.54
C SER A 135 28.71 -28.15 -9.03
N TRP A 136 29.68 -27.56 -9.74
CA TRP A 136 29.64 -27.46 -11.20
C TRP A 136 29.41 -28.82 -11.89
N LYS A 137 29.89 -29.91 -11.28
CA LYS A 137 29.67 -31.27 -11.75
C LYS A 137 28.18 -31.65 -11.70
N ALA A 138 27.50 -31.37 -10.59
CA ALA A 138 26.06 -31.58 -10.46
C ALA A 138 25.26 -30.68 -11.42
N SER A 139 25.69 -29.42 -11.58
CA SER A 139 25.10 -28.50 -12.56
C SER A 139 25.19 -29.03 -13.99
N LYS A 140 26.35 -29.57 -14.40
CA LYS A 140 26.53 -30.17 -15.74
C LYS A 140 25.62 -31.37 -15.98
N VAL A 141 25.37 -32.19 -14.95
CA VAL A 141 24.44 -33.33 -15.04
C VAL A 141 23.00 -32.84 -15.25
N MET A 142 22.59 -31.80 -14.54
CA MET A 142 21.26 -31.22 -14.71
C MET A 142 21.10 -30.57 -16.09
N MET A 143 22.11 -29.84 -16.58
CA MET A 143 22.16 -29.29 -17.94
C MET A 143 22.38 -30.34 -19.03
N ALA A 144 22.54 -31.63 -18.69
CA ALA A 144 22.69 -32.68 -19.70
C ALA A 144 21.44 -32.79 -20.59
N LYS A 145 20.26 -32.57 -20.01
CA LYS A 145 18.97 -32.47 -20.72
C LYS A 145 18.67 -31.00 -21.04
N VAL A 146 19.39 -30.44 -22.00
CA VAL A 146 19.33 -29.01 -22.35
C VAL A 146 17.92 -28.53 -22.64
N ASP A 147 17.12 -29.31 -23.38
CA ASP A 147 15.76 -28.94 -23.75
C ASP A 147 14.83 -28.85 -22.52
N ALA A 148 14.90 -29.83 -21.61
CA ALA A 148 14.12 -29.84 -20.38
C ALA A 148 14.58 -28.76 -19.39
N PHE A 149 15.88 -28.46 -19.34
CA PHE A 149 16.39 -27.39 -18.51
C PHE A 149 15.92 -26.03 -19.02
N LEU A 150 16.00 -25.77 -20.33
CA LEU A 150 15.50 -24.53 -20.92
C LEU A 150 14.00 -24.36 -20.69
N ASP A 151 13.21 -25.43 -20.88
CA ASP A 151 11.77 -25.42 -20.59
C ASP A 151 11.48 -25.11 -19.11
N SER A 152 12.25 -25.68 -18.18
CA SER A 152 12.10 -25.39 -16.75
C SER A 152 12.41 -23.94 -16.36
N LEU A 153 13.27 -23.26 -17.14
CA LEU A 153 13.58 -21.84 -16.94
C LEU A 153 12.46 -20.95 -17.50
N ILE A 154 11.95 -21.29 -18.69
CA ILE A 154 10.86 -20.55 -19.36
C ILE A 154 9.54 -20.69 -18.58
N ASN A 155 9.23 -21.89 -18.13
CA ASN A 155 7.99 -22.21 -17.41
C ASN A 155 8.15 -22.10 -15.87
N PHE A 156 9.19 -21.43 -15.40
CA PHE A 156 9.46 -21.32 -13.97
C PHE A 156 8.33 -20.60 -13.22
N ASN A 157 7.77 -21.25 -12.20
CA ASN A 157 6.69 -20.68 -11.40
C ASN A 157 7.26 -19.69 -10.36
N LYS A 158 7.29 -18.41 -10.75
CA LYS A 158 7.75 -17.29 -9.92
C LYS A 158 6.85 -16.96 -8.73
N GLU A 159 5.58 -17.39 -8.73
CA GLU A 159 4.62 -17.07 -7.67
C GLU A 159 4.60 -18.11 -6.54
N ASN A 160 5.15 -19.29 -6.76
CA ASN A 160 5.15 -20.37 -5.78
C ASN A 160 6.54 -20.98 -5.60
N ILE A 161 7.40 -20.25 -4.88
CA ILE A 161 8.77 -20.68 -4.58
C ILE A 161 8.84 -21.12 -3.12
N HIS A 162 9.25 -22.37 -2.93
CA HIS A 162 9.33 -22.97 -1.59
C HIS A 162 10.32 -22.21 -0.69
N GLU A 163 9.95 -22.01 0.58
CA GLU A 163 10.77 -21.30 1.57
C GLU A 163 12.18 -21.91 1.74
N ALA A 164 12.31 -23.22 1.57
CA ALA A 164 13.61 -23.90 1.59
C ALA A 164 14.55 -23.41 0.46
N CYS A 165 14.01 -23.14 -0.73
CA CYS A 165 14.75 -22.56 -1.85
C CYS A 165 15.12 -21.10 -1.56
N LEU A 166 14.21 -20.33 -0.96
CA LEU A 166 14.46 -18.95 -0.53
C LEU A 166 15.62 -18.84 0.45
N LYS A 167 15.64 -19.69 1.48
CA LYS A 167 16.74 -19.72 2.45
C LYS A 167 18.06 -20.15 1.81
N ALA A 168 18.00 -21.07 0.85
CA ALA A 168 19.19 -21.57 0.18
C ALA A 168 19.75 -20.62 -0.91
N ILE A 169 18.93 -19.69 -1.45
CA ILE A 169 19.37 -18.73 -2.48
C ILE A 169 20.07 -17.50 -1.89
N GLN A 170 19.72 -17.11 -0.65
CA GLN A 170 20.29 -15.99 0.10
C GLN A 170 21.83 -15.82 -0.02
N PRO A 171 22.67 -16.85 0.19
CA PRO A 171 24.13 -16.69 0.08
C PRO A 171 24.62 -16.35 -1.33
N TYR A 172 23.85 -16.65 -2.37
CA TYR A 172 24.21 -16.35 -3.76
C TYR A 172 23.84 -14.92 -4.18
N LEU A 173 22.86 -14.30 -3.51
CA LEU A 173 22.45 -12.90 -3.74
C LEU A 173 23.48 -11.90 -3.18
N GLN A 174 24.22 -12.30 -2.15
CA GLN A 174 25.21 -11.45 -1.46
C GLN A 174 26.57 -11.37 -2.19
N VAL A 175 26.80 -12.20 -3.22
CA VAL A 175 28.07 -12.21 -3.96
C VAL A 175 28.09 -11.06 -4.97
N ARG A 176 28.55 -9.90 -4.51
CA ARG A 176 28.76 -8.69 -5.32
C ARG A 176 29.70 -9.01 -6.51
N ALA A 177 29.20 -8.83 -7.73
CA ALA A 177 29.97 -9.00 -8.97
C ALA A 177 31.17 -8.04 -8.99
N ALA A 178 32.35 -8.53 -8.62
CA ALA A 178 33.61 -7.79 -8.69
C ALA A 178 34.31 -7.92 -10.06
N HIS A 179 33.70 -8.62 -11.04
CA HIS A 179 34.30 -8.84 -12.36
C HIS A 179 33.28 -8.62 -13.49
N PRO A 180 33.69 -7.96 -14.60
CA PRO A 180 32.88 -7.90 -15.81
C PRO A 180 32.77 -9.31 -16.40
N LEU A 181 31.59 -9.91 -16.29
CA LEU A 181 31.26 -11.20 -16.89
C LEU A 181 30.75 -10.96 -18.32
N SER A 182 31.00 -11.91 -19.23
CA SER A 182 30.46 -11.89 -20.61
C SER A 182 28.94 -11.64 -20.60
N SER A 183 28.40 -10.92 -21.61
CA SER A 183 26.99 -10.48 -21.67
C SER A 183 25.98 -11.58 -21.33
N HIS A 184 26.25 -12.82 -21.76
CA HIS A 184 25.38 -13.97 -21.51
C HIS A 184 25.36 -14.45 -20.05
N VAL A 185 26.45 -14.26 -19.31
CA VAL A 185 26.56 -14.59 -17.88
C VAL A 185 25.98 -13.47 -17.02
N SER A 186 26.11 -12.22 -17.48
CA SER A 186 25.42 -11.07 -16.87
C SER A 186 23.90 -11.26 -16.90
N ALA A 187 23.37 -11.85 -17.96
CA ALA A 187 21.95 -12.14 -18.14
C ALA A 187 21.39 -13.03 -17.02
N VAL A 188 22.09 -14.13 -16.69
CA VAL A 188 21.67 -15.04 -15.61
C VAL A 188 21.93 -14.44 -14.22
N PHE A 189 22.95 -13.60 -14.07
CA PHE A 189 23.20 -12.83 -12.83
C PHE A 189 22.08 -11.82 -12.54
N THR A 190 21.55 -11.16 -13.58
CA THR A 190 20.37 -10.29 -13.48
C THR A 190 19.14 -11.09 -13.06
N ILE A 191 18.85 -12.24 -13.70
CA ILE A 191 17.69 -13.09 -13.35
C ILE A 191 17.67 -13.47 -11.85
N VAL A 192 18.81 -13.88 -11.28
CA VAL A 192 18.89 -14.30 -9.87
C VAL A 192 18.73 -13.12 -8.91
N ARG A 193 19.28 -11.95 -9.24
CA ARG A 193 19.25 -10.74 -8.40
C ARG A 193 17.93 -9.96 -8.48
N THR A 194 17.24 -10.03 -9.62
CA THR A 194 15.95 -9.38 -9.80
C THR A 194 14.83 -10.06 -9.01
N THR A 195 14.90 -11.39 -8.90
CA THR A 195 13.81 -12.18 -8.32
C THR A 195 13.78 -12.07 -6.78
N TYR A 196 14.86 -11.57 -6.14
CA TYR A 196 15.03 -11.52 -4.68
C TYR A 196 15.97 -10.42 -4.18
#